data_AF-A0A7S3CFC8-F1
#
_entry.id   AF-A0A7S3CFC8-F1
#
_cell.length_a   1.000
_cell.length_b   1.000
_cell.length_c   1.000
_cell.angle_alpha   90.00
_cell.angle_beta   90.00
_cell.angle_gamma   90.00
#
_symmetry.space_group_name_H-M   'P 1'
#
loop_
_entity.id
_entity.type
_entity.pdbx_description
1 polymer ?
#
loop_
_entity_poly.entity_id
_entity_poly.type
_entity_poly.pdbx_seq_one_letter_code
_entity_poly.pdbx_strand_id
1 'polypeptide(L)'
;MGASDDLQRMRVADLRDELAKRSLDTGGLKAALVSRLAKALRSEKETSSSRLEAEPQIRERERGETARGGVDRTTTSSVPDSVYEDPDEETFRIIVATDNHLGYKEDDQIRKDDSFDAFDECFRIARERKADLVLLGGDIFHQNKPSKRTICKTIEILRRHCLDQGKRVGFKVLNGKEDNVFSTKFGSTNYEDPNFHVGLPTFTIHGNHDDPAGVDQVSPLDILSSSNLLNYYGKSGIEGEGMGSVTIKPVLLGKGDTKVALYGLGWIKDERLAKLFSTPDGVKWFTPDGPDDEYFNIFTIHQNRVHHSPKMCIKESLFWPGLDLVIWGHEHESIPHTVQAEKSEYVISQLGSTVQTSLTEGEAKQKHCMMLEIRGSQWRTTPIPLRTVRPFVFDNLNLSQELPTGNSFGDDGFGDGEGGAGAEDRSKEIEDVIHKKVEDMLNLLAQDQDPSLKEKLPLVRLRVNYTGFTTINTQRFGQKFVGRVANPNDIVVFIKKQGGTAGEEGAGGKGLNQSTSRGNFIPDAQEQDCIDRFIADNLTADLEVLKVKELNQALHEFVEKDEAKAFHACIDKAVDRATSREANGKTAKQHNDLVEDLLGALEDDDDVAGAKATAGKKKGK
;
A
#
# COMPACT_ATOMS: atom_id res chain seq x y z
N MET A 1 -19.18 42.77 -24.11
CA MET A 1 -20.46 42.54 -23.41
C MET A 1 -21.47 41.66 -24.18
N GLY A 2 -21.20 41.19 -25.41
CA GLY A 2 -22.23 40.49 -26.23
C GLY A 2 -22.43 38.98 -25.98
N ALA A 3 -21.38 38.17 -25.81
CA ALA A 3 -21.53 36.71 -25.85
C ALA A 3 -22.18 36.05 -24.61
N SER A 4 -22.10 36.71 -23.44
CA SER A 4 -22.65 36.14 -22.20
C SER A 4 -24.16 36.35 -22.06
N ASP A 5 -24.71 37.38 -22.72
CA ASP A 5 -26.14 37.71 -22.62
C ASP A 5 -26.99 36.83 -23.55
N ASP A 6 -26.43 36.44 -24.70
CA ASP A 6 -27.08 35.52 -25.65
C ASP A 6 -27.21 34.10 -25.09
N LEU A 7 -26.21 33.61 -24.36
CA LEU A 7 -26.26 32.28 -23.72
C LEU A 7 -27.32 32.19 -22.62
N GLN A 8 -27.59 33.30 -21.91
CA GLN A 8 -28.62 33.33 -20.87
C GLN A 8 -30.05 33.23 -21.44
N ARG A 9 -30.25 33.60 -22.71
CA ARG A 9 -31.54 33.55 -23.40
C ARG A 9 -31.86 32.20 -24.04
N MET A 10 -30.87 31.31 -24.19
CA MET A 10 -31.07 29.96 -24.74
C MET A 10 -31.99 29.11 -23.84
N ARG A 11 -32.75 28.18 -24.42
CA ARG A 11 -33.54 27.22 -23.64
C ARG A 11 -32.62 26.12 -23.11
N VAL A 12 -33.05 25.45 -22.03
CA VAL A 12 -32.26 24.40 -21.37
C VAL A 12 -31.96 23.22 -22.32
N ALA A 13 -32.89 22.88 -23.21
CA ALA A 13 -32.67 21.85 -24.23
C ALA A 13 -31.54 22.25 -25.19
N ASP A 14 -31.59 23.47 -25.73
CA ASP A 14 -30.59 23.98 -26.67
C ASP A 14 -29.18 24.05 -26.01
N LEU A 15 -29.11 24.38 -24.70
CA LEU A 15 -27.87 24.38 -23.93
C LEU A 15 -27.29 22.98 -23.73
N ARG A 16 -28.15 21.97 -23.49
CA ARG A 16 -27.72 20.57 -23.33
C ARG A 16 -27.23 19.99 -24.65
N ASP A 17 -27.90 20.28 -25.75
CA ASP A 17 -27.49 19.81 -27.08
C ASP A 17 -26.11 20.39 -27.45
N GLU A 18 -25.87 21.67 -27.14
CA GLU A 18 -24.62 22.33 -27.48
C GLU A 18 -23.43 21.89 -26.58
N LEU A 19 -23.72 21.46 -25.35
CA LEU A 19 -22.77 20.79 -24.46
C LEU A 19 -22.51 19.35 -24.89
N ALA A 20 -23.54 18.61 -25.30
CA ALA A 20 -23.41 17.22 -25.76
C ALA A 20 -22.57 17.12 -27.04
N LYS A 21 -22.73 18.06 -27.99
CA LYS A 21 -21.86 18.17 -29.19
C LYS A 21 -20.38 18.34 -28.85
N ARG A 22 -20.07 18.88 -27.67
CA ARG A 22 -18.71 19.10 -27.17
C ARG A 22 -18.26 18.02 -26.19
N SER A 23 -19.05 16.94 -26.05
CA SER A 23 -18.80 15.86 -25.09
C SER A 23 -18.68 16.35 -23.64
N LEU A 24 -19.44 17.39 -23.28
CA LEU A 24 -19.47 17.98 -21.93
C LEU A 24 -20.72 17.54 -21.16
N ASP A 25 -20.61 17.50 -19.83
CA ASP A 25 -21.72 17.15 -18.94
C ASP A 25 -22.97 18.03 -19.18
N THR A 26 -24.14 17.38 -19.31
CA THR A 26 -25.44 18.01 -19.56
C THR A 26 -26.32 18.10 -18.30
N GLY A 27 -25.81 17.63 -17.16
CA GLY A 27 -26.44 17.71 -15.85
C GLY A 27 -26.37 19.11 -15.23
N GLY A 28 -27.39 19.42 -14.41
CA GLY A 28 -27.45 20.65 -13.61
C GLY A 28 -28.52 21.67 -14.01
N LEU A 29 -28.62 22.73 -13.21
CA LEU A 29 -29.52 23.88 -13.42
C LEU A 29 -29.02 24.76 -14.58
N LYS A 30 -29.93 25.55 -15.17
CA LYS A 30 -29.64 26.42 -16.34
C LYS A 30 -28.37 27.28 -16.18
N ALA A 31 -28.14 27.85 -14.99
CA ALA A 31 -26.96 28.67 -14.72
C ALA A 31 -25.64 27.89 -14.82
N ALA A 32 -25.63 26.61 -14.40
CA ALA A 32 -24.46 25.74 -14.49
C ALA A 32 -24.17 25.37 -15.96
N LEU A 33 -25.21 25.07 -16.74
CA LEU A 33 -25.09 24.77 -18.17
C LEU A 33 -24.55 25.97 -18.96
N VAL A 34 -25.06 27.18 -18.68
CA VAL A 34 -24.58 28.42 -19.30
C VAL A 34 -23.11 28.67 -18.96
N SER A 35 -22.71 28.51 -17.69
CA SER A 35 -21.32 28.70 -17.26
C SER A 35 -20.38 27.72 -17.95
N ARG A 36 -20.77 26.45 -18.04
CA ARG A 36 -19.99 25.39 -18.68
C ARG A 36 -19.82 25.64 -20.18
N LEU A 37 -20.89 26.00 -20.87
CA LEU A 37 -20.85 26.31 -22.30
C LEU A 37 -20.03 27.57 -22.58
N ALA A 38 -20.15 28.60 -21.73
CA ALA A 38 -19.35 29.82 -21.84
C ALA A 38 -17.85 29.58 -21.64
N LYS A 39 -17.46 28.61 -20.80
CA LYS A 39 -16.06 28.23 -20.60
C LYS A 39 -15.50 27.52 -21.83
N ALA A 40 -16.25 26.58 -22.41
CA ALA A 40 -15.86 25.84 -23.61
C ALA A 40 -15.66 26.75 -24.84
N LEU A 41 -16.55 27.73 -25.03
CA LEU A 41 -16.45 28.69 -26.14
C LEU A 41 -15.24 29.64 -26.01
N ARG A 42 -14.76 29.91 -24.79
CA ARG A 42 -13.54 30.72 -24.59
C ARG A 42 -12.28 29.93 -24.94
N SER A 43 -12.20 28.67 -24.51
CA SER A 43 -11.05 27.81 -24.83
C SER A 43 -10.91 27.54 -26.33
N GLU A 44 -12.04 27.40 -27.05
CA GLU A 44 -12.04 27.27 -28.52
C GLU A 44 -11.51 28.54 -29.22
N LYS A 45 -11.83 29.71 -28.66
CA LYS A 45 -11.39 30.99 -29.23
C LYS A 45 -9.89 31.22 -29.01
N GLU A 46 -9.37 30.83 -27.85
CA GLU A 46 -7.94 30.89 -27.51
C GLU A 46 -7.10 29.93 -28.37
N THR A 47 -7.59 28.71 -28.64
CA THR A 47 -6.93 27.75 -29.55
C THR A 47 -6.99 28.17 -31.02
N SER A 48 -8.03 28.89 -31.45
CA SER A 48 -8.10 29.42 -32.82
C SER A 48 -7.13 30.59 -33.04
N SER A 49 -6.86 31.38 -32.00
CA SER A 49 -5.95 32.53 -32.07
C SER A 49 -4.48 32.12 -32.08
N SER A 50 -4.11 31.05 -31.36
CA SER A 50 -2.72 30.55 -31.32
C SER A 50 -2.30 29.81 -32.59
N ARG A 51 -3.25 29.38 -33.43
CA ARG A 51 -2.99 28.65 -34.67
C ARG A 51 -2.66 29.55 -35.88
N LEU A 52 -2.89 30.87 -35.78
CA LEU A 52 -2.62 31.83 -36.85
C LEU A 52 -1.21 32.47 -36.79
N GLU A 53 -0.42 32.21 -35.74
CA GLU A 53 0.89 32.86 -35.54
C GLU A 53 2.12 31.97 -35.82
N ALA A 54 1.95 30.78 -36.40
CA ALA A 54 3.08 29.87 -36.68
C ALA A 54 3.08 29.31 -38.11
N GLU A 55 3.72 30.03 -39.03
CA GLU A 55 4.24 29.47 -40.30
C GLU A 55 5.74 29.79 -40.43
N PRO A 56 6.62 28.79 -40.58
CA PRO A 56 7.92 28.98 -41.20
C PRO A 56 7.99 28.31 -42.58
N GLN A 57 8.54 29.07 -43.53
CA GLN A 57 8.85 28.69 -44.90
C GLN A 57 9.92 27.59 -44.95
N ILE A 58 9.69 26.50 -45.71
CA ILE A 58 10.73 25.52 -46.06
C ILE A 58 10.86 25.43 -47.57
N ARG A 59 12.09 25.68 -48.04
CA ARG A 59 12.56 25.57 -49.42
C ARG A 59 12.82 24.11 -49.80
N GLU A 60 12.47 23.81 -51.06
CA GLU A 60 12.77 22.60 -51.81
C GLU A 60 14.28 22.27 -51.88
N ARG A 61 14.60 20.97 -51.87
CA ARG A 61 15.54 20.37 -52.84
C ARG A 61 15.40 18.85 -52.88
N GLU A 62 14.97 18.37 -54.04
CA GLU A 62 14.89 16.98 -54.43
C GLU A 62 16.24 16.39 -54.91
N ARG A 63 16.26 15.04 -54.90
CA ARG A 63 16.87 14.09 -55.86
C ARG A 63 18.33 13.63 -55.69
N GLY A 64 18.45 12.30 -55.72
CA GLY A 64 19.67 11.58 -56.08
C GLY A 64 19.64 10.09 -55.76
N GLU A 65 18.87 9.29 -56.52
CA GLU A 65 18.91 7.82 -56.52
C GLU A 65 20.28 7.27 -56.96
N THR A 66 20.69 6.10 -56.44
CA THR A 66 21.27 5.02 -57.27
C THR A 66 21.15 3.66 -56.56
N ALA A 67 20.80 2.65 -57.35
CA ALA A 67 20.48 1.28 -56.97
C ALA A 67 21.70 0.34 -56.94
N ARG A 68 21.61 -0.78 -56.21
CA ARG A 68 21.70 -2.19 -56.71
C ARG A 68 22.04 -3.22 -55.61
N GLY A 69 21.36 -4.36 -55.68
CA GLY A 69 21.93 -5.69 -55.37
C GLY A 69 21.42 -6.38 -54.10
N GLY A 70 20.46 -7.30 -54.24
CA GLY A 70 19.92 -8.09 -53.13
C GLY A 70 20.64 -9.42 -52.86
N VAL A 71 20.34 -10.02 -51.72
CA VAL A 71 20.22 -11.49 -51.50
C VAL A 71 19.25 -11.70 -50.32
N ASP A 72 18.27 -12.56 -50.54
CA ASP A 72 17.29 -13.05 -49.57
C ASP A 72 17.92 -14.13 -48.67
N ARG A 73 17.79 -13.96 -47.33
CA ARG A 73 17.88 -15.02 -46.33
C ARG A 73 17.00 -14.67 -45.14
N THR A 74 15.84 -15.32 -45.10
CA THR A 74 15.02 -15.65 -43.94
C THR A 74 15.74 -15.58 -42.59
N THR A 75 15.37 -14.58 -41.79
CA THR A 75 15.53 -14.58 -40.33
C THR A 75 14.17 -14.31 -39.69
N THR A 76 13.90 -15.11 -38.67
CA THR A 76 12.75 -15.08 -37.77
C THR A 76 12.41 -13.67 -37.31
N SER A 77 11.15 -13.31 -37.51
CA SER A 77 10.45 -12.13 -36.98
C SER A 77 10.85 -11.81 -35.53
N SER A 78 11.79 -10.90 -35.35
CA SER A 78 11.97 -10.15 -34.11
C SER A 78 10.82 -9.16 -33.97
N VAL A 79 10.17 -9.18 -32.80
CA VAL A 79 9.24 -8.16 -32.34
C VAL A 79 9.88 -6.77 -32.55
N PRO A 80 9.14 -5.73 -33.00
CA PRO A 80 9.74 -4.43 -33.27
C PRO A 80 10.39 -3.85 -32.01
N ASP A 81 11.61 -3.33 -32.15
CA ASP A 81 12.27 -2.53 -31.13
C ASP A 81 11.36 -1.36 -30.71
N SER A 82 11.32 -1.13 -29.40
CA SER A 82 10.44 -0.26 -28.61
C SER A 82 9.84 0.97 -29.32
N VAL A 83 8.53 1.19 -29.14
CA VAL A 83 7.77 2.40 -29.54
C VAL A 83 8.23 3.69 -28.84
N TYR A 84 9.18 3.60 -27.91
CA TYR A 84 9.65 4.73 -27.10
C TYR A 84 10.96 5.30 -27.63
N GLU A 85 10.97 6.61 -27.85
CA GLU A 85 12.16 7.36 -28.21
C GLU A 85 13.28 7.14 -27.18
N ASP A 86 14.50 7.00 -27.68
CA ASP A 86 15.68 6.94 -26.82
C ASP A 86 15.75 8.21 -25.96
N PRO A 87 15.97 8.06 -24.64
CA PRO A 87 16.17 9.22 -23.79
C PRO A 87 17.40 9.99 -24.27
N ASP A 88 17.34 11.32 -24.22
CA ASP A 88 18.56 12.11 -24.35
C ASP A 88 19.50 11.84 -23.16
N GLU A 89 20.77 12.23 -23.31
CA GLU A 89 21.81 11.93 -22.31
C GLU A 89 21.61 12.67 -20.97
N GLU A 90 20.67 13.62 -20.91
CA GLU A 90 20.40 14.46 -19.74
C GLU A 90 19.14 14.06 -18.98
N THR A 91 18.20 13.36 -19.62
CA THR A 91 16.91 13.01 -19.01
C THR A 91 17.03 11.76 -18.17
N PHE A 92 16.82 11.90 -16.87
CA PHE A 92 16.78 10.80 -15.91
C PHE A 92 15.40 10.12 -15.96
N ARG A 93 15.34 8.83 -16.32
CA ARG A 93 14.11 8.03 -16.38
C ARG A 93 14.06 7.02 -15.23
N ILE A 94 13.05 7.12 -14.37
CA ILE A 94 12.89 6.29 -13.18
C ILE A 94 11.54 5.59 -13.24
N ILE A 95 11.53 4.25 -13.19
CA ILE A 95 10.29 3.53 -12.88
C ILE A 95 10.12 3.47 -11.37
N VAL A 96 8.95 3.88 -10.88
CA VAL A 96 8.58 3.85 -9.47
C VAL A 96 7.46 2.83 -9.25
N ALA A 97 7.62 1.98 -8.23
CA ALA A 97 6.58 1.08 -7.72
C ALA A 97 6.71 0.95 -6.20
N THR A 98 5.70 0.43 -5.52
CA THR A 98 5.74 0.21 -4.07
C THR A 98 4.84 -0.96 -3.70
N ASP A 99 5.03 -1.50 -2.49
CA ASP A 99 4.11 -2.45 -1.86
C ASP A 99 3.83 -3.64 -2.78
N ASN A 100 4.93 -4.31 -3.15
CA ASN A 100 4.89 -5.43 -4.07
C ASN A 100 4.42 -6.71 -3.40
N HIS A 101 4.64 -6.85 -2.09
CA HIS A 101 4.15 -7.94 -1.24
C HIS A 101 4.42 -9.32 -1.86
N LEU A 102 5.66 -9.55 -2.31
CA LEU A 102 6.10 -10.83 -2.85
C LEU A 102 5.90 -11.93 -1.78
N GLY A 103 5.30 -13.03 -2.21
CA GLY A 103 4.89 -14.13 -1.31
C GLY A 103 3.48 -13.99 -0.74
N TYR A 104 2.76 -12.88 -0.95
CA TYR A 104 1.36 -12.78 -0.55
C TYR A 104 0.52 -13.89 -1.19
N LYS A 105 -0.23 -14.64 -0.36
CA LYS A 105 -1.02 -15.82 -0.75
C LYS A 105 -0.22 -16.91 -1.47
N GLU A 106 1.05 -17.12 -1.14
CA GLU A 106 1.89 -18.13 -1.80
C GLU A 106 1.40 -19.59 -1.68
N ASP A 107 0.58 -19.90 -0.67
CA ASP A 107 -0.05 -21.23 -0.48
C ASP A 107 -1.36 -21.40 -1.26
N ASP A 108 -1.92 -20.32 -1.82
CA ASP A 108 -3.18 -20.34 -2.57
C ASP A 108 -2.98 -20.87 -3.99
N GLN A 109 -3.73 -21.90 -4.39
CA GLN A 109 -3.52 -22.53 -5.70
C GLN A 109 -3.82 -21.62 -6.90
N ILE A 110 -4.65 -20.60 -6.71
CA ILE A 110 -5.07 -19.66 -7.75
C ILE A 110 -4.21 -18.39 -7.71
N ARG A 111 -3.86 -17.90 -6.51
CA ARG A 111 -3.26 -16.57 -6.29
C ARG A 111 -1.75 -16.58 -5.99
N LYS A 112 -1.14 -17.74 -5.76
CA LYS A 112 0.29 -17.89 -5.36
C LYS A 112 1.34 -17.20 -6.21
N ASP A 113 1.01 -16.83 -7.44
CA ASP A 113 1.92 -16.22 -8.41
C ASP A 113 1.59 -14.74 -8.70
N ASP A 114 0.49 -14.20 -8.16
CA ASP A 114 0.00 -12.87 -8.52
C ASP A 114 1.00 -11.74 -8.19
N SER A 115 1.59 -11.76 -7.00
CA SER A 115 2.57 -10.73 -6.60
C SER A 115 3.85 -10.80 -7.44
N PHE A 116 4.28 -12.00 -7.82
CA PHE A 116 5.45 -12.20 -8.68
C PHE A 116 5.20 -11.73 -10.11
N ASP A 117 4.03 -12.03 -10.67
CA ASP A 117 3.67 -11.59 -12.03
C ASP A 117 3.57 -10.07 -12.14
N ALA A 118 3.02 -9.41 -11.11
CA ALA A 118 2.92 -7.94 -11.05
C ALA A 118 4.30 -7.29 -10.88
N PHE A 119 5.16 -7.87 -10.04
CA PHE A 119 6.53 -7.40 -9.87
C PHE A 119 7.35 -7.59 -11.15
N ASP A 120 7.31 -8.76 -11.79
CA ASP A 120 7.97 -9.01 -13.07
C ASP A 120 7.50 -8.05 -14.17
N GLU A 121 6.20 -7.73 -14.21
CA GLU A 121 5.64 -6.73 -15.12
C GLU A 121 6.26 -5.33 -14.91
N CYS A 122 6.40 -4.87 -13.67
CA CYS A 122 7.04 -3.57 -13.38
C CYS A 122 8.46 -3.49 -13.97
N PHE A 123 9.24 -4.55 -13.84
CA PHE A 123 10.60 -4.62 -14.38
C PHE A 123 10.63 -4.77 -15.91
N ARG A 124 9.71 -5.55 -16.48
CA ARG A 124 9.50 -5.61 -17.93
C ARG A 124 9.20 -4.23 -18.50
N ILE A 125 8.28 -3.49 -17.88
CA ILE A 125 7.95 -2.10 -18.25
C ILE A 125 9.20 -1.21 -18.14
N ALA A 126 10.00 -1.34 -17.09
CA ALA A 126 11.23 -0.56 -16.93
C ALA A 126 12.23 -0.78 -18.08
N ARG A 127 12.36 -2.03 -18.56
CA ARG A 127 13.19 -2.33 -19.74
C ARG A 127 12.60 -1.79 -21.01
N GLU A 128 11.31 -2.02 -21.25
CA GLU A 128 10.59 -1.55 -22.46
C GLU A 128 10.64 -0.03 -22.58
N ARG A 129 10.53 0.68 -21.47
CA ARG A 129 10.54 2.15 -21.39
C ARG A 129 11.96 2.73 -21.26
N LYS A 130 12.99 1.88 -21.32
CA LYS A 130 14.41 2.28 -21.22
C LYS A 130 14.70 3.14 -19.98
N ALA A 131 14.18 2.72 -18.82
CA ALA A 131 14.46 3.38 -17.55
C ALA A 131 15.95 3.29 -17.18
N ASP A 132 16.48 4.32 -16.54
CA ASP A 132 17.85 4.33 -15.99
C ASP A 132 17.93 3.54 -14.68
N LEU A 133 16.91 3.66 -13.82
CA LEU A 133 16.79 2.89 -12.58
C LEU A 133 15.34 2.57 -12.23
N VAL A 134 15.17 1.61 -11.31
CA VAL A 134 13.89 1.33 -10.64
C VAL A 134 13.98 1.80 -9.19
N LEU A 135 12.95 2.50 -8.72
CA LEU A 135 12.80 2.97 -7.35
C LEU A 135 11.61 2.27 -6.69
N LEU A 136 11.85 1.60 -5.57
CA LEU A 136 10.85 0.85 -4.82
C LEU A 136 10.58 1.50 -3.46
N GLY A 137 9.29 1.70 -3.14
CA GLY A 137 8.81 2.43 -1.96
C GLY A 137 8.70 1.63 -0.66
N GLY A 138 9.25 0.42 -0.59
CA GLY A 138 9.13 -0.49 0.56
C GLY A 138 8.16 -1.65 0.30
N ASP A 139 8.11 -2.59 1.25
CA ASP A 139 7.29 -3.81 1.21
C ASP A 139 7.45 -4.60 -0.09
N ILE A 140 8.70 -4.87 -0.47
CA ILE A 140 9.00 -5.83 -1.54
C ILE A 140 8.50 -7.20 -1.12
N PHE A 141 8.71 -7.60 0.14
CA PHE A 141 8.23 -8.87 0.67
C PHE A 141 7.02 -8.70 1.57
N HIS A 142 6.06 -9.63 1.47
CA HIS A 142 4.88 -9.65 2.34
C HIS A 142 5.17 -10.17 3.75
N GLN A 143 6.27 -10.91 3.94
CA GLN A 143 6.65 -11.45 5.23
C GLN A 143 8.08 -11.03 5.54
N ASN A 144 8.34 -10.72 6.81
CA ASN A 144 9.67 -10.36 7.27
C ASN A 144 10.70 -11.49 7.09
N LYS A 145 10.23 -12.73 7.19
CA LYS A 145 10.98 -13.95 6.88
C LYS A 145 10.37 -14.62 5.66
N PRO A 146 10.67 -14.14 4.43
CA PRO A 146 10.07 -14.69 3.23
C PRO A 146 10.46 -16.15 3.05
N SER A 147 9.55 -16.95 2.49
CA SER A 147 9.84 -18.34 2.18
C SER A 147 11.00 -18.48 1.19
N LYS A 148 11.66 -19.64 1.21
CA LYS A 148 12.73 -19.96 0.25
C LYS A 148 12.25 -19.81 -1.20
N ARG A 149 11.01 -20.21 -1.47
CA ARG A 149 10.37 -20.07 -2.80
C ARG A 149 10.27 -18.60 -3.18
N THR A 150 9.78 -17.76 -2.27
CA THR A 150 9.64 -16.33 -2.48
C THR A 150 11.00 -15.68 -2.77
N ILE A 151 12.02 -15.94 -1.95
CA ILE A 151 13.39 -15.42 -2.17
C ILE A 151 13.94 -15.85 -3.54
N CYS A 152 13.85 -17.15 -3.88
CA CYS A 152 14.35 -17.65 -5.16
C CYS A 152 13.65 -16.97 -6.34
N LYS A 153 12.32 -16.87 -6.34
CA LYS A 153 11.57 -16.20 -7.40
C LYS A 153 11.91 -14.73 -7.53
N THR A 154 12.06 -14.00 -6.42
CA THR A 154 12.48 -12.60 -6.43
C THR A 154 13.86 -12.44 -7.08
N ILE A 155 14.82 -13.28 -6.70
CA ILE A 155 16.17 -13.29 -7.29
C ILE A 155 16.11 -13.60 -8.78
N GLU A 156 15.30 -14.56 -9.22
CA GLU A 156 15.15 -14.89 -10.64
C GLU A 156 14.62 -13.71 -11.47
N ILE A 157 13.60 -12.99 -10.97
CA ILE A 157 13.04 -11.81 -11.62
C ILE A 157 14.10 -10.70 -11.70
N LEU A 158 14.74 -10.36 -10.59
CA LEU A 158 15.77 -9.32 -10.55
C LEU A 158 16.96 -9.66 -11.45
N ARG A 159 17.43 -10.91 -11.45
CA ARG A 159 18.52 -11.33 -12.34
C ARG A 159 18.15 -11.23 -13.81
N ARG A 160 16.90 -11.57 -14.17
CA ARG A 160 16.41 -11.52 -15.55
C ARG A 160 16.35 -10.09 -16.11
N HIS A 161 15.99 -9.12 -15.27
CA HIS A 161 15.74 -7.75 -15.73
C HIS A 161 16.84 -6.74 -15.36
N CYS A 162 17.57 -6.95 -14.27
CA CYS A 162 18.55 -6.00 -13.76
C CYS A 162 19.98 -6.28 -14.22
N LEU A 163 20.32 -7.54 -14.49
CA LEU A 163 21.64 -7.91 -15.00
C LEU A 163 21.64 -7.91 -16.52
N ASP A 164 22.50 -7.09 -17.11
CA ASP A 164 22.58 -6.90 -18.56
C ASP A 164 24.03 -6.62 -18.97
N GLN A 165 24.55 -7.45 -19.86
CA GLN A 165 25.93 -7.34 -20.37
C GLN A 165 26.10 -6.19 -21.37
N GLY A 166 25.02 -5.85 -22.09
CA GLY A 166 25.02 -4.86 -23.16
C GLY A 166 24.65 -3.45 -22.68
N LYS A 167 23.79 -3.34 -21.67
CA LYS A 167 23.37 -2.05 -21.12
C LYS A 167 24.38 -1.54 -20.09
N ARG A 168 24.83 -0.29 -20.26
CA ARG A 168 25.65 0.44 -19.27
C ARG A 168 24.77 1.43 -18.52
N VAL A 169 25.05 1.62 -17.24
CA VAL A 169 24.38 2.65 -16.41
C VAL A 169 24.91 4.02 -16.82
N GLY A 170 24.00 4.91 -17.25
CA GLY A 170 24.33 6.24 -17.79
C GLY A 170 24.46 7.35 -16.74
N PHE A 171 24.26 7.05 -15.46
CA PHE A 171 24.37 7.99 -14.35
C PHE A 171 25.43 7.56 -13.35
N LYS A 172 25.82 8.47 -12.45
CA LYS A 172 26.78 8.22 -11.37
C LYS A 172 26.16 8.55 -10.01
N VAL A 173 26.57 7.82 -8.99
CA VAL A 173 26.39 8.26 -7.61
C VAL A 173 27.54 9.20 -7.25
N LEU A 174 27.19 10.37 -6.72
CA LEU A 174 28.12 11.45 -6.42
C LEU A 174 28.62 11.44 -4.97
N ASN A 175 27.99 10.64 -4.10
CA ASN A 175 28.41 10.48 -2.71
C ASN A 175 29.81 9.88 -2.58
N GLY A 176 30.51 10.26 -1.51
CA GLY A 176 31.69 9.55 -1.03
C GLY A 176 31.32 8.21 -0.38
N LYS A 177 32.28 7.29 -0.28
CA LYS A 177 32.03 5.99 0.38
C LYS A 177 31.78 6.16 1.89
N GLU A 178 32.41 7.16 2.47
CA GLU A 178 32.34 7.59 3.86
C GLU A 178 30.96 8.13 4.27
N ASP A 179 30.12 8.52 3.32
CA ASP A 179 28.79 9.08 3.59
C ASP A 179 27.82 8.04 4.16
N ASN A 180 28.10 6.74 3.92
CA ASN A 180 27.32 5.59 4.38
C ASN A 180 25.82 5.67 4.03
N VAL A 181 25.51 6.09 2.80
CA VAL A 181 24.12 6.25 2.32
C VAL A 181 23.42 4.93 1.97
N PHE A 182 24.17 3.83 1.89
CA PHE A 182 23.65 2.48 1.63
C PHE A 182 23.91 1.55 2.83
N SER A 183 22.99 0.61 3.07
CA SER A 183 23.13 -0.44 4.10
C SER A 183 24.26 -1.44 3.79
N THR A 184 24.67 -1.55 2.53
CA THR A 184 25.64 -2.57 2.09
C THR A 184 27.03 -2.36 2.70
N LYS A 185 27.61 -3.45 3.19
CA LYS A 185 28.98 -3.47 3.74
C LYS A 185 30.07 -3.26 2.68
N PHE A 186 29.72 -3.36 1.39
CA PHE A 186 30.66 -3.18 0.29
C PHE A 186 30.90 -1.70 -0.07
N GLY A 187 30.06 -0.79 0.43
CA GLY A 187 30.29 0.66 0.38
C GLY A 187 30.30 1.27 -1.04
N SER A 188 29.71 0.59 -2.02
CA SER A 188 29.51 1.08 -3.39
C SER A 188 28.15 0.66 -3.92
N THR A 189 27.71 1.30 -5.00
CA THR A 189 26.49 0.85 -5.68
C THR A 189 26.70 -0.48 -6.41
N ASN A 190 25.61 -1.21 -6.62
CA ASN A 190 25.69 -2.54 -7.19
C ASN A 190 26.27 -2.59 -8.61
N TYR A 191 26.07 -1.54 -9.40
CA TYR A 191 26.57 -1.46 -10.77
C TYR A 191 28.04 -1.04 -10.86
N GLU A 192 28.65 -0.61 -9.76
CA GLU A 192 30.09 -0.31 -9.66
C GLU A 192 30.91 -1.55 -9.27
N ASP A 193 30.26 -2.65 -8.85
CA ASP A 193 30.95 -3.89 -8.55
C ASP A 193 31.53 -4.51 -9.84
N PRO A 194 32.86 -4.69 -9.95
CA PRO A 194 33.49 -5.21 -11.16
C PRO A 194 33.11 -6.67 -11.48
N ASN A 195 32.53 -7.41 -10.53
CA ASN A 195 32.13 -8.81 -10.71
C ASN A 195 30.72 -8.94 -11.30
N PHE A 196 29.94 -7.86 -11.36
CA PHE A 196 28.55 -7.87 -11.81
C PHE A 196 28.32 -6.88 -12.95
N HIS A 197 27.56 -7.31 -13.95
CA HIS A 197 27.13 -6.44 -15.04
C HIS A 197 25.66 -6.05 -14.80
N VAL A 198 25.46 -4.99 -14.02
CA VAL A 198 24.13 -4.44 -13.73
C VAL A 198 23.80 -3.38 -14.77
N GLY A 199 22.70 -3.56 -15.50
CA GLY A 199 22.21 -2.61 -16.51
C GLY A 199 20.96 -1.82 -16.08
N LEU A 200 20.25 -2.29 -15.05
CA LEU A 200 19.11 -1.58 -14.47
C LEU A 200 19.24 -1.63 -12.94
N PRO A 201 19.96 -0.68 -12.32
CA PRO A 201 20.07 -0.61 -10.88
C PRO A 201 18.70 -0.35 -10.24
N THR A 202 18.46 -1.00 -9.11
CA THR A 202 17.20 -0.89 -8.34
C THR A 202 17.52 -0.31 -6.98
N PHE A 203 16.77 0.69 -6.54
CA PHE A 203 16.92 1.34 -5.24
C PHE A 203 15.65 1.10 -4.42
N THR A 204 15.79 0.80 -3.15
CA THR A 204 14.62 0.57 -2.28
C THR A 204 14.88 1.03 -0.85
N ILE A 205 13.83 1.48 -0.19
CA ILE A 205 13.72 1.51 1.27
C ILE A 205 13.03 0.23 1.76
N HIS A 206 12.98 -0.01 3.07
CA HIS A 206 12.12 -1.03 3.67
C HIS A 206 10.77 -0.44 4.08
N GLY A 207 9.72 -1.27 4.04
CA GLY A 207 8.40 -0.99 4.60
C GLY A 207 8.21 -1.69 5.95
N ASN A 208 6.95 -1.84 6.41
CA ASN A 208 6.65 -2.43 7.72
C ASN A 208 6.69 -3.97 7.71
N HIS A 209 6.55 -4.61 6.55
CA HIS A 209 6.61 -6.07 6.43
C HIS A 209 8.05 -6.56 6.30
N ASP A 210 8.88 -5.85 5.54
CA ASP A 210 10.29 -6.18 5.28
C ASP A 210 11.29 -5.31 6.07
N ASP A 211 10.88 -4.81 7.23
CA ASP A 211 11.70 -4.04 8.16
C ASP A 211 12.88 -4.85 8.75
N PRO A 212 13.93 -4.17 9.24
CA PRO A 212 15.00 -4.84 9.99
C PRO A 212 14.49 -5.47 11.30
N ALA A 213 14.72 -6.77 11.48
CA ALA A 213 14.31 -7.50 12.68
C ALA A 213 15.46 -8.31 13.31
N GLY A 214 15.20 -8.86 14.50
CA GLY A 214 16.14 -9.68 15.25
C GLY A 214 17.29 -8.91 15.90
N VAL A 215 18.22 -9.64 16.52
CA VAL A 215 19.36 -9.08 17.27
C VAL A 215 20.27 -8.25 16.36
N ASP A 216 20.50 -8.71 15.14
CA ASP A 216 21.41 -8.08 14.18
C ASP A 216 20.73 -6.98 13.34
N GLN A 217 19.42 -6.73 13.54
CA GLN A 217 18.65 -5.74 12.77
C GLN A 217 18.83 -5.94 11.25
N VAL A 218 18.56 -7.17 10.80
CA VAL A 218 18.69 -7.58 9.40
C VAL A 218 17.31 -7.60 8.77
N SER A 219 17.19 -6.94 7.62
CA SER A 219 15.99 -7.01 6.78
C SER A 219 16.17 -8.11 5.72
N PRO A 220 15.10 -8.76 5.23
CA PRO A 220 15.22 -9.62 4.05
C PRO A 220 15.76 -8.87 2.82
N LEU A 221 15.68 -7.54 2.76
CA LEU A 221 16.32 -6.71 1.73
C LEU A 221 17.85 -6.76 1.79
N ASP A 222 18.43 -6.97 2.98
CA ASP A 222 19.89 -7.12 3.13
C ASP A 222 20.39 -8.39 2.41
N ILE A 223 19.55 -9.42 2.22
CA ILE A 223 19.89 -10.62 1.41
C ILE A 223 20.06 -10.23 -0.06
N LEU A 224 19.13 -9.45 -0.60
CA LEU A 224 19.15 -9.02 -2.01
C LEU A 224 20.28 -8.01 -2.26
N SER A 225 20.48 -7.08 -1.32
CA SER A 225 21.58 -6.11 -1.32
C SER A 225 22.94 -6.80 -1.28
N SER A 226 23.14 -7.76 -0.36
CA SER A 226 24.39 -8.54 -0.25
C SER A 226 24.62 -9.46 -1.47
N SER A 227 23.57 -9.78 -2.22
CA SER A 227 23.64 -10.52 -3.48
C SER A 227 23.88 -9.62 -4.71
N ASN A 228 24.09 -8.32 -4.48
CA ASN A 228 24.33 -7.30 -5.49
C ASN A 228 23.16 -7.11 -6.50
N LEU A 229 21.93 -7.38 -6.07
CA LEU A 229 20.73 -7.28 -6.93
C LEU A 229 19.95 -5.97 -6.75
N LEU A 230 20.10 -5.31 -5.60
CA LEU A 230 19.49 -4.01 -5.32
C LEU A 230 20.41 -3.13 -4.45
N ASN A 231 20.11 -1.84 -4.41
CA ASN A 231 20.73 -0.85 -3.54
C ASN A 231 19.74 -0.50 -2.42
N TYR A 232 20.00 -1.01 -1.22
CA TYR A 232 19.19 -0.72 -0.04
C TYR A 232 19.67 0.57 0.64
N TYR A 233 18.85 1.61 0.63
CA TYR A 233 19.12 2.93 1.20
C TYR A 233 18.00 3.31 2.18
N GLY A 234 18.18 4.42 2.91
CA GLY A 234 17.16 4.91 3.85
C GLY A 234 16.95 4.04 5.11
N LYS A 235 17.85 3.07 5.36
CA LYS A 235 17.91 2.30 6.61
C LYS A 235 18.47 3.20 7.72
N SER A 236 17.63 4.11 8.23
CA SER A 236 18.02 5.02 9.31
C SER A 236 17.74 4.38 10.67
N GLY A 237 18.80 4.17 11.45
CA GLY A 237 18.68 3.87 12.88
C GLY A 237 18.27 5.12 13.65
N ILE A 238 17.60 4.95 14.78
CA ILE A 238 17.36 6.04 15.73
C ILE A 238 18.59 6.16 16.63
N GLU A 239 19.28 7.29 16.52
CA GLU A 239 20.54 7.57 17.20
C GLU A 239 20.30 8.37 18.49
N GLY A 240 21.12 8.12 19.52
CA GLY A 240 21.11 8.87 20.78
C GLY A 240 20.26 8.25 21.90
N GLU A 241 20.36 8.83 23.10
CA GLU A 241 19.63 8.39 24.29
C GLU A 241 18.19 8.94 24.34
N GLY A 242 17.32 8.27 25.10
CA GLY A 242 15.94 8.70 25.29
C GLY A 242 15.08 8.50 24.04
N MET A 243 14.57 9.60 23.47
CA MET A 243 13.73 9.54 22.27
C MET A 243 14.53 9.37 20.97
N GLY A 244 15.82 9.74 21.02
CA GLY A 244 16.75 9.73 19.90
C GLY A 244 16.42 10.73 18.79
N SER A 245 17.16 10.66 17.71
CA SER A 245 16.98 11.45 16.49
C SER A 245 17.19 10.59 15.24
N VAL A 246 16.57 10.99 14.13
CA VAL A 246 16.76 10.37 12.81
C VAL A 246 17.46 11.35 11.90
N THR A 247 18.55 10.91 11.28
CA THR A 247 19.23 11.68 10.23
C THR A 247 18.87 11.06 8.87
N ILE A 248 18.39 11.90 7.95
CA ILE A 248 18.04 11.52 6.58
C ILE A 248 19.10 12.09 5.65
N LYS A 249 19.85 11.19 5.01
CA LYS A 249 20.91 11.53 4.04
C LYS A 249 20.48 11.14 2.62
N PRO A 250 20.68 12.00 1.61
CA PRO A 250 20.33 11.68 0.24
C PRO A 250 21.40 10.83 -0.45
N VAL A 251 20.95 9.95 -1.34
CA VAL A 251 21.79 9.43 -2.43
C VAL A 251 21.80 10.49 -3.54
N LEU A 252 22.97 11.03 -3.85
CA LEU A 252 23.16 12.05 -4.88
C LEU A 252 23.45 11.38 -6.21
N LEU A 253 22.60 11.61 -7.21
CA LEU A 253 22.69 11.03 -8.54
C LEU A 253 22.97 12.14 -9.57
N GLY A 254 23.85 11.87 -10.53
CA GLY A 254 24.15 12.77 -11.64
C GLY A 254 24.08 12.07 -13.00
N LYS A 255 23.32 12.64 -13.94
CA LYS A 255 23.21 12.19 -15.33
C LYS A 255 23.28 13.40 -16.27
N GLY A 256 24.39 13.53 -17.00
CA GLY A 256 24.70 14.76 -17.74
C GLY A 256 24.69 15.96 -16.78
N ASP A 257 23.91 16.97 -17.11
CA ASP A 257 23.72 18.17 -16.28
C ASP A 257 22.58 18.03 -15.25
N THR A 258 21.79 16.95 -15.30
CA THR A 258 20.69 16.70 -14.36
C THR A 258 21.22 16.06 -13.08
N LYS A 259 20.83 16.63 -11.93
CA LYS A 259 21.17 16.12 -10.60
C LYS A 259 19.92 15.83 -9.79
N VAL A 260 19.91 14.69 -9.10
CA VAL A 260 18.79 14.23 -8.28
C VAL A 260 19.32 13.88 -6.89
N ALA A 261 18.67 14.40 -5.85
CA ALA A 261 18.93 14.01 -4.46
C ALA A 261 17.81 13.08 -4.00
N LEU A 262 18.14 11.80 -3.85
CA LEU A 262 17.19 10.75 -3.45
C LEU A 262 17.26 10.51 -1.94
N TYR A 263 16.35 11.15 -1.21
CA TYR A 263 16.11 10.94 0.21
C TYR A 263 15.24 9.70 0.43
N GLY A 264 15.55 8.93 1.47
CA GLY A 264 14.79 7.74 1.83
C GLY A 264 14.67 7.60 3.33
N LEU A 265 13.49 7.19 3.79
CA LEU A 265 13.25 6.79 5.17
C LEU A 265 12.44 5.50 5.16
N GLY A 266 13.11 4.39 5.48
CA GLY A 266 12.41 3.13 5.69
C GLY A 266 11.46 3.21 6.88
N TRP A 267 10.48 2.31 6.91
CA TRP A 267 9.39 2.38 7.89
C TRP A 267 9.91 2.42 9.35
N ILE A 268 9.27 3.29 10.12
CA ILE A 268 9.42 3.49 11.56
C ILE A 268 8.01 3.65 12.10
N LYS A 269 7.63 2.94 13.16
CA LYS A 269 6.31 3.10 13.82
C LYS A 269 5.78 4.54 13.82
N ASP A 270 4.59 4.75 13.25
CA ASP A 270 4.02 6.08 13.00
C ASP A 270 4.02 6.96 14.25
N GLU A 271 3.58 6.44 15.40
CA GLU A 271 3.57 7.20 16.66
C GLU A 271 4.95 7.71 17.06
N ARG A 272 5.99 6.92 16.81
CA ARG A 272 7.38 7.25 17.14
C ARG A 272 7.89 8.32 16.19
N LEU A 273 7.66 8.14 14.89
CA LEU A 273 8.08 9.10 13.89
C LEU A 273 7.34 10.45 14.03
N ALA A 274 6.04 10.43 14.30
CA ALA A 274 5.25 11.64 14.58
C ALA A 274 5.79 12.43 15.79
N LYS A 275 6.23 11.73 16.84
CA LYS A 275 6.90 12.36 18.00
C LYS A 275 8.24 12.95 17.62
N LEU A 276 9.05 12.25 16.80
CA LEU A 276 10.34 12.77 16.32
C LEU A 276 10.17 14.05 15.52
N PHE A 277 9.22 14.12 14.58
CA PHE A 277 8.92 15.34 13.85
C PHE A 277 8.40 16.48 14.74
N SER A 278 7.75 16.16 15.86
CA SER A 278 7.27 17.16 16.81
C SER A 278 8.35 17.64 17.79
N THR A 279 9.52 17.01 17.78
CA THR A 279 10.60 17.27 18.73
C THR A 279 11.70 18.10 18.06
N PRO A 280 12.18 19.18 18.70
CA PRO A 280 13.34 19.91 18.21
C PRO A 280 14.51 18.95 17.94
N ASP A 281 15.10 19.04 16.75
CA ASP A 281 16.21 18.19 16.30
C ASP A 281 15.92 16.67 16.25
N GLY A 282 14.65 16.26 16.34
CA GLY A 282 14.25 14.85 16.28
C GLY A 282 14.39 14.25 14.87
N VAL A 283 14.26 15.07 13.82
CA VAL A 283 14.53 14.69 12.43
C VAL A 283 15.48 15.71 11.81
N LYS A 284 16.60 15.23 11.28
CA LYS A 284 17.66 16.05 10.68
C LYS A 284 17.79 15.70 9.20
N TRP A 285 17.69 16.71 8.35
CA TRP A 285 17.86 16.57 6.90
C TRP A 285 19.27 17.00 6.52
N PHE A 286 20.00 16.13 5.82
CA PHE A 286 21.28 16.49 5.25
C PHE A 286 21.06 17.09 3.86
N THR A 287 21.38 18.36 3.67
CA THR A 287 21.34 19.00 2.34
C THR A 287 22.74 18.97 1.72
N PRO A 288 22.86 18.66 0.42
CA PRO A 288 24.14 18.71 -0.26
C PRO A 288 24.71 20.14 -0.24
N ASP A 289 26.04 20.26 -0.21
CA ASP A 289 26.72 21.54 -0.35
C ASP A 289 26.53 22.09 -1.78
N GLY A 290 26.02 23.30 -1.92
CA GLY A 290 25.78 23.93 -3.22
C GLY A 290 24.63 24.93 -3.21
N PRO A 291 24.23 25.45 -4.38
CA PRO A 291 23.01 26.23 -4.54
C PRO A 291 21.76 25.37 -4.21
N ASP A 292 20.77 25.98 -3.57
CA ASP A 292 19.54 25.29 -3.12
C ASP A 292 18.72 24.67 -4.28
N ASP A 293 18.90 25.14 -5.51
CA ASP A 293 18.15 24.76 -6.72
C ASP A 293 18.91 23.80 -7.66
N GLU A 294 20.06 23.29 -7.24
CA GLU A 294 20.91 22.44 -8.07
C GLU A 294 20.37 21.02 -8.24
N TYR A 295 19.65 20.49 -7.23
CA TYR A 295 19.16 19.12 -7.20
C TYR A 295 17.64 19.08 -7.28
N PHE A 296 17.11 18.13 -8.04
CA PHE A 296 15.73 17.69 -7.90
C PHE A 296 15.60 16.74 -6.70
N ASN A 297 14.85 17.15 -5.68
CA ASN A 297 14.80 16.50 -4.37
C ASN A 297 13.61 15.54 -4.29
N ILE A 298 13.90 14.23 -4.30
CA ILE A 298 12.92 13.16 -4.17
C ILE A 298 13.00 12.58 -2.76
N PHE A 299 11.87 12.46 -2.06
CA PHE A 299 11.79 11.75 -0.78
C PHE A 299 10.90 10.53 -0.88
N THR A 300 11.44 9.36 -0.56
CA THR A 300 10.67 8.10 -0.50
C THR A 300 10.43 7.72 0.95
N ILE A 301 9.17 7.50 1.31
CA ILE A 301 8.74 7.19 2.67
C ILE A 301 7.67 6.11 2.67
N HIS A 302 7.69 5.26 3.69
CA HIS A 302 6.71 4.20 3.90
C HIS A 302 6.05 4.40 5.28
N GLN A 303 4.90 5.07 5.34
CA GLN A 303 4.18 5.43 6.57
C GLN A 303 2.68 5.57 6.33
N ASN A 304 1.86 5.57 7.39
CA ASN A 304 0.43 5.89 7.26
C ASN A 304 0.23 7.36 6.86
N ARG A 305 -0.57 7.59 5.81
CA ARG A 305 -0.98 8.92 5.35
C ARG A 305 -2.39 9.26 5.84
N VAL A 306 -3.30 8.28 5.82
CA VAL A 306 -4.73 8.53 6.08
C VAL A 306 -5.03 8.75 7.56
N HIS A 307 -5.80 9.81 7.85
CA HIS A 307 -6.20 10.23 9.19
C HIS A 307 -7.28 9.34 9.85
N HIS A 308 -7.10 8.03 9.93
CA HIS A 308 -8.02 7.18 10.71
C HIS A 308 -7.91 7.46 12.22
N SER A 309 -6.71 7.82 12.69
CA SER A 309 -6.43 8.35 14.03
C SER A 309 -5.37 9.45 13.91
N PRO A 310 -5.57 10.67 14.44
CA PRO A 310 -4.61 11.77 14.31
C PRO A 310 -3.19 11.50 14.84
N LYS A 311 -3.00 10.41 15.60
CA LYS A 311 -1.71 9.99 16.16
C LYS A 311 -1.03 8.84 15.39
N MET A 312 -1.72 8.20 14.45
CA MET A 312 -1.29 7.01 13.72
C MET A 312 -1.06 7.30 12.22
N CYS A 313 -0.68 8.53 11.91
CA CYS A 313 -0.38 8.96 10.54
C CYS A 313 0.63 10.10 10.58
N ILE A 314 1.40 10.25 9.52
CA ILE A 314 2.34 11.36 9.35
C ILE A 314 1.67 12.47 8.55
N LYS A 315 1.68 13.69 9.11
CA LYS A 315 1.14 14.86 8.40
C LYS A 315 2.11 15.29 7.32
N GLU A 316 1.57 15.56 6.13
CA GLU A 316 2.33 16.04 4.98
C GLU A 316 3.14 17.29 5.34
N SER A 317 2.54 18.27 6.01
CA SER A 317 3.22 19.53 6.39
C SER A 317 4.46 19.42 7.30
N LEU A 318 4.87 18.23 7.73
CA LEU A 318 6.04 18.01 8.60
C LEU A 318 7.36 17.87 7.85
N PHE A 319 7.33 17.58 6.54
CA PHE A 319 8.56 17.36 5.78
C PHE A 319 9.27 18.65 5.43
N TRP A 320 10.56 18.53 5.10
CA TRP A 320 11.38 19.66 4.71
C TRP A 320 10.81 20.34 3.44
N PRO A 321 10.61 21.67 3.44
CA PRO A 321 10.01 22.37 2.29
C PRO A 321 10.85 22.37 1.01
N GLY A 322 12.13 22.03 1.07
CA GLY A 322 13.01 21.97 -0.11
C GLY A 322 12.85 20.70 -0.95
N LEU A 323 11.94 19.80 -0.58
CA LEU A 323 11.58 18.66 -1.42
C LEU A 323 10.83 19.13 -2.69
N ASP A 324 10.89 18.34 -3.76
CA ASP A 324 10.08 18.55 -4.96
C ASP A 324 8.98 17.48 -5.10
N LEU A 325 9.37 16.22 -4.84
CA LEU A 325 8.49 15.06 -5.00
C LEU A 325 8.62 14.10 -3.81
N VAL A 326 7.48 13.71 -3.23
CA VAL A 326 7.40 12.67 -2.20
C VAL A 326 6.74 11.42 -2.79
N ILE A 327 7.44 10.29 -2.75
CA ILE A 327 6.89 8.97 -3.06
C ILE A 327 6.41 8.34 -1.75
N TRP A 328 5.11 8.11 -1.64
CA TRP A 328 4.46 7.57 -0.45
C TRP A 328 4.09 6.10 -0.67
N GLY A 329 4.80 5.19 0.01
CA GLY A 329 4.76 3.74 -0.26
C GLY A 329 3.55 3.02 0.34
N HIS A 330 3.46 2.99 1.66
CA HIS A 330 2.56 2.18 2.49
C HIS A 330 1.06 2.16 2.13
N GLU A 331 0.54 3.20 1.49
CA GLU A 331 -0.90 3.28 1.20
C GLU A 331 -1.24 2.50 -0.07
N HIS A 332 -2.00 1.41 0.06
CA HIS A 332 -2.29 0.49 -1.05
C HIS A 332 -3.29 1.03 -2.09
N GLU A 333 -4.02 2.10 -1.77
CA GLU A 333 -4.92 2.76 -2.72
C GLU A 333 -4.12 3.44 -3.83
N SER A 334 -4.37 3.03 -5.08
CA SER A 334 -3.71 3.60 -6.25
C SER A 334 -4.31 4.95 -6.64
N ILE A 335 -3.53 6.02 -6.50
CA ILE A 335 -3.84 7.37 -6.97
C ILE A 335 -2.87 7.67 -8.13
N PRO A 336 -3.30 7.52 -9.39
CA PRO A 336 -2.38 7.53 -10.55
C PRO A 336 -1.73 8.88 -10.84
N HIS A 337 -2.25 9.97 -10.29
CA HIS A 337 -1.73 11.31 -10.49
C HIS A 337 -1.18 11.88 -9.19
N THR A 338 -0.19 12.76 -9.30
CA THR A 338 0.37 13.46 -8.14
C THR A 338 -0.65 14.40 -7.52
N VAL A 339 -0.52 14.62 -6.21
CA VAL A 339 -1.38 15.50 -5.41
C VAL A 339 -0.51 16.55 -4.73
N GLN A 340 -0.95 17.81 -4.70
CA GLN A 340 -0.24 18.86 -3.96
C GLN A 340 -0.26 18.56 -2.47
N ALA A 341 0.89 18.65 -1.80
CA ALA A 341 0.97 18.43 -0.36
C ALA A 341 0.31 19.57 0.43
N GLU A 342 -0.29 19.25 1.58
CA GLU A 342 -0.88 20.25 2.45
C GLU A 342 0.17 21.22 3.02
N LYS A 343 0.01 22.52 2.74
CA LYS A 343 0.88 23.61 3.25
C LYS A 343 2.36 23.39 2.91
N SER A 344 2.65 22.82 1.75
CA SER A 344 4.01 22.60 1.27
C SER A 344 4.06 22.76 -0.26
N GLU A 345 5.22 23.12 -0.79
CA GLU A 345 5.41 23.35 -2.22
C GLU A 345 5.60 22.05 -3.01
N TYR A 346 6.11 21.00 -2.37
CA TYR A 346 6.30 19.69 -2.99
C TYR A 346 4.98 18.96 -3.28
N VAL A 347 5.04 17.98 -4.15
CA VAL A 347 3.90 17.13 -4.51
C VAL A 347 4.10 15.69 -4.07
N ILE A 348 3.01 14.96 -3.88
CA ILE A 348 2.98 13.59 -3.39
C ILE A 348 2.52 12.66 -4.50
N SER A 349 3.22 11.55 -4.68
CA SER A 349 2.79 10.39 -5.47
C SER A 349 2.45 9.24 -4.53
N GLN A 350 1.22 8.73 -4.62
CA GLN A 350 0.75 7.55 -3.90
C GLN A 350 0.27 6.52 -4.92
N LEU A 351 1.19 5.67 -5.38
CA LEU A 351 0.94 4.77 -6.50
C LEU A 351 0.06 3.58 -6.14
N GLY A 352 -0.06 3.26 -4.85
CA GLY A 352 -0.69 2.04 -4.38
C GLY A 352 0.21 0.82 -4.53
N SER A 353 -0.26 -0.28 -3.98
CA SER A 353 0.40 -1.59 -4.10
C SER A 353 0.29 -2.18 -5.50
N THR A 354 1.15 -3.14 -5.83
CA THR A 354 1.05 -3.89 -7.09
C THR A 354 0.22 -5.17 -6.97
N VAL A 355 -0.29 -5.49 -5.78
CA VAL A 355 -1.14 -6.66 -5.51
C VAL A 355 -2.17 -6.35 -4.43
N GLN A 356 -3.37 -6.93 -4.53
CA GLN A 356 -4.42 -6.76 -3.52
C GLN A 356 -4.18 -7.63 -2.30
N THR A 357 -3.72 -7.02 -1.20
CA THR A 357 -3.53 -7.70 0.08
C THR A 357 -4.81 -7.71 0.90
N SER A 358 -5.71 -6.76 0.65
CA SER A 358 -7.01 -6.60 1.30
C SER A 358 -8.14 -6.41 0.28
N LEU A 359 -9.34 -6.86 0.65
CA LEU A 359 -10.54 -6.75 -0.18
C LEU A 359 -11.35 -5.49 0.19
N THR A 360 -10.73 -4.32 0.01
CA THR A 360 -11.31 -2.99 0.30
C THR A 360 -11.64 -2.23 -0.98
N GLU A 361 -12.42 -1.17 -0.86
CA GLU A 361 -12.77 -0.30 -2.00
C GLU A 361 -11.54 0.40 -2.61
N GLY A 362 -10.57 0.83 -1.78
CA GLY A 362 -9.34 1.46 -2.25
C GLY A 362 -8.45 0.50 -3.06
N GLU A 363 -8.43 -0.78 -2.68
CA GLU A 363 -7.65 -1.82 -3.35
C GLU A 363 -8.29 -2.33 -4.67
N ALA A 364 -9.58 -2.05 -4.88
CA ALA A 364 -10.30 -2.40 -6.10
C ALA A 364 -9.97 -1.48 -7.30
N LYS A 365 -9.30 -0.36 -7.05
CA LYS A 365 -8.85 0.54 -8.12
C LYS A 365 -7.76 -0.10 -8.96
N GLN A 366 -7.68 0.31 -10.23
CA GLN A 366 -6.61 -0.09 -11.15
C GLN A 366 -5.24 0.25 -10.54
N LYS A 367 -4.35 -0.74 -10.48
CA LYS A 367 -2.99 -0.57 -9.96
C LYS A 367 -2.05 -0.06 -11.05
N HIS A 368 -1.05 0.73 -10.65
CA HIS A 368 -0.11 1.38 -11.56
C HIS A 368 1.32 1.26 -11.05
N CYS A 369 2.28 1.22 -11.98
CA CYS A 369 3.60 1.78 -11.72
C CYS A 369 3.67 3.17 -12.38
N MET A 370 4.76 3.91 -12.17
CA MET A 370 4.91 5.26 -12.72
C MET A 370 6.27 5.44 -13.37
N MET A 371 6.27 6.06 -14.54
CA MET A 371 7.49 6.62 -15.12
C MET A 371 7.66 8.06 -14.65
N LEU A 372 8.81 8.36 -14.03
CA LEU A 372 9.26 9.70 -13.67
C LEU A 372 10.41 10.09 -14.60
N GLU A 373 10.28 11.24 -15.26
CA GLU A 373 11.31 11.79 -16.14
C GLU A 373 11.74 13.15 -15.61
N ILE A 374 13.04 13.35 -15.43
CA ILE A 374 13.64 14.57 -14.86
C ILE A 374 14.74 15.07 -15.79
N ARG A 375 14.73 16.36 -16.12
CA ARG A 375 15.76 17.03 -16.91
C ARG A 375 16.02 18.43 -16.33
N GLY A 376 17.19 18.61 -15.71
CA GLY A 376 17.46 19.78 -14.87
C GLY A 376 16.38 19.91 -13.80
N SER A 377 15.68 21.05 -13.77
CA SER A 377 14.55 21.30 -12.86
C SER A 377 13.18 20.92 -13.44
N GLN A 378 13.10 20.57 -14.73
CA GLN A 378 11.84 20.16 -15.35
C GLN A 378 11.61 18.67 -15.13
N TRP A 379 10.39 18.30 -14.78
CA TRP A 379 10.06 16.90 -14.54
C TRP A 379 8.60 16.61 -14.92
N ARG A 380 8.30 15.33 -15.14
CA ARG A 380 6.94 14.84 -15.35
C ARG A 380 6.77 13.41 -14.87
N THR A 381 5.54 13.05 -14.53
CA THR A 381 5.14 11.69 -14.18
C THR A 381 4.12 11.16 -15.17
N THR A 382 4.25 9.87 -15.52
CA THR A 382 3.31 9.15 -16.38
C THR A 382 2.90 7.86 -15.68
N PRO A 383 1.65 7.74 -15.19
CA PRO A 383 1.16 6.49 -14.65
C PRO A 383 1.03 5.43 -15.76
N ILE A 384 1.40 4.20 -15.45
CA ILE A 384 1.34 3.06 -16.35
C ILE A 384 0.49 1.97 -15.67
N PRO A 385 -0.70 1.64 -16.21
CA PRO A 385 -1.55 0.62 -15.62
C PRO A 385 -0.92 -0.76 -15.77
N LEU A 386 -0.92 -1.53 -14.68
CA LEU A 386 -0.44 -2.90 -14.64
C LEU A 386 -1.53 -3.85 -15.15
N ARG A 387 -1.16 -4.79 -16.01
CA ARG A 387 -2.07 -5.72 -16.68
C ARG A 387 -2.05 -7.12 -16.07
N THR A 388 -0.98 -7.51 -15.39
CA THR A 388 -0.86 -8.85 -14.78
C THR A 388 -1.54 -8.94 -13.41
N VAL A 389 -1.96 -7.79 -12.86
CA VAL A 389 -2.70 -7.69 -11.60
C VAL A 389 -4.07 -8.34 -11.74
N ARG A 390 -4.44 -9.17 -10.76
CA ARG A 390 -5.74 -9.85 -10.78
C ARG A 390 -6.88 -8.83 -10.74
N PRO A 391 -7.90 -8.96 -11.61
CA PRO A 391 -9.05 -8.08 -11.57
C PRO A 391 -9.76 -8.17 -10.22
N PHE A 392 -10.16 -7.03 -9.66
CA PHE A 392 -10.90 -6.98 -8.41
C PHE A 392 -12.10 -6.04 -8.56
N VAL A 393 -13.30 -6.57 -8.33
CA VAL A 393 -14.54 -5.79 -8.34
C VAL A 393 -15.09 -5.69 -6.91
N PHE A 394 -15.36 -4.47 -6.50
CA PHE A 394 -15.94 -4.15 -5.21
C PHE A 394 -17.25 -3.38 -5.40
N ASP A 395 -18.30 -3.72 -4.65
CA ASP A 395 -19.53 -2.93 -4.62
C ASP A 395 -20.21 -2.97 -3.26
N ASN A 396 -21.17 -2.08 -3.06
CA ASN A 396 -22.00 -1.96 -1.89
C ASN A 396 -23.45 -2.35 -2.23
N LEU A 397 -24.11 -3.04 -1.30
CA LEU A 397 -25.53 -3.36 -1.40
C LEU A 397 -26.23 -2.91 -0.12
N ASN A 398 -27.35 -2.21 -0.27
CA ASN A 398 -28.20 -1.88 0.86
C ASN A 398 -29.51 -2.66 0.78
N LEU A 399 -29.67 -3.67 1.64
CA LEU A 399 -30.84 -4.55 1.58
C LEU A 399 -32.15 -3.78 1.75
N SER A 400 -32.17 -2.72 2.57
CA SER A 400 -33.37 -1.90 2.79
C SER A 400 -33.86 -1.14 1.55
N GLN A 401 -32.99 -0.92 0.56
CA GLN A 401 -33.33 -0.24 -0.69
C GLN A 401 -33.83 -1.23 -1.76
N GLU A 402 -33.24 -2.41 -1.81
CA GLU A 402 -33.55 -3.46 -2.79
C GLU A 402 -34.78 -4.30 -2.39
N LEU A 403 -34.96 -4.47 -1.09
CA LEU A 403 -36.10 -5.14 -0.48
C LEU A 403 -36.84 -4.11 0.41
N PRO A 404 -37.51 -3.11 -0.19
CA PRO A 404 -38.23 -2.11 0.58
C PRO A 404 -39.28 -2.81 1.45
N THR A 405 -39.14 -2.63 2.76
CA THR A 405 -39.95 -3.30 3.77
C THR A 405 -41.42 -2.89 3.64
N GLY A 406 -42.25 -3.80 3.15
CA GLY A 406 -43.64 -3.93 3.62
C GLY A 406 -43.73 -4.54 5.03
N ASN A 407 -42.62 -5.07 5.57
CA ASN A 407 -42.59 -5.91 6.77
C ASN A 407 -41.46 -5.51 7.74
N SER A 408 -41.49 -4.27 8.24
CA SER A 408 -40.75 -3.94 9.46
C SER A 408 -41.43 -4.57 10.66
N PHE A 409 -40.83 -5.60 11.26
CA PHE A 409 -41.07 -5.96 12.67
C PHE A 409 -39.70 -6.36 13.22
N GLY A 410 -39.16 -5.71 14.25
CA GLY A 410 -39.81 -5.67 15.55
C GLY A 410 -39.39 -6.94 16.26
N ASP A 411 -38.36 -6.83 17.09
CA ASP A 411 -37.90 -7.87 17.99
C ASP A 411 -38.95 -8.07 19.10
N ASP A 412 -40.12 -8.61 18.75
CA ASP A 412 -41.20 -8.89 19.68
C ASP A 412 -42.39 -9.62 19.03
N GLY A 413 -42.60 -10.88 19.44
CA GLY A 413 -43.94 -11.47 19.44
C GLY A 413 -44.13 -12.73 18.60
N PHE A 414 -44.20 -13.87 19.28
CA PHE A 414 -44.92 -15.05 18.82
C PHE A 414 -46.32 -14.66 18.33
N GLY A 415 -46.57 -14.83 17.04
CA GLY A 415 -47.88 -14.64 16.42
C GLY A 415 -48.13 -15.75 15.41
N ASP A 416 -48.80 -16.81 15.85
CA ASP A 416 -49.38 -17.83 14.99
C ASP A 416 -50.39 -17.17 14.04
N GLY A 417 -50.03 -17.06 12.76
CA GLY A 417 -50.88 -16.54 11.71
C GLY A 417 -50.50 -17.16 10.37
N GLU A 418 -51.28 -18.16 9.95
CA GLU A 418 -51.22 -18.81 8.64
C GLU A 418 -51.25 -17.76 7.52
N GLY A 419 -50.16 -17.67 6.74
CA GLY A 419 -50.10 -16.88 5.49
C GLY A 419 -48.85 -16.02 5.26
N GLY A 420 -47.92 -15.93 6.21
CA GLY A 420 -46.69 -15.15 6.06
C GLY A 420 -45.53 -15.95 5.47
N ALA A 421 -44.90 -15.45 4.39
CA ALA A 421 -43.66 -15.99 3.84
C ALA A 421 -42.67 -16.34 4.97
N GLY A 422 -42.27 -17.61 5.01
CA GLY A 422 -41.49 -18.17 6.11
C GLY A 422 -40.13 -17.49 6.25
N ALA A 423 -39.48 -17.68 7.41
CA ALA A 423 -38.10 -17.22 7.58
C ALA A 423 -37.15 -17.80 6.50
N GLU A 424 -37.45 -18.99 5.98
CA GLU A 424 -36.74 -19.62 4.86
C GLU A 424 -36.96 -18.90 3.52
N ASP A 425 -38.20 -18.50 3.21
CA ASP A 425 -38.51 -17.76 1.98
C ASP A 425 -37.79 -16.41 1.96
N ARG A 426 -37.76 -15.71 3.10
CA ARG A 426 -37.04 -14.42 3.24
C ARG A 426 -35.53 -14.57 3.16
N SER A 427 -34.96 -15.64 3.73
CA SER A 427 -33.53 -15.91 3.58
C SER A 427 -33.16 -16.19 2.12
N LYS A 428 -34.07 -16.83 1.37
CA LYS A 428 -33.89 -17.09 -0.06
C LYS A 428 -33.99 -15.80 -0.90
N GLU A 429 -34.94 -14.91 -0.59
CA GLU A 429 -35.05 -13.60 -1.25
C GLU A 429 -33.77 -12.75 -1.07
N ILE A 430 -33.22 -12.70 0.15
CA ILE A 430 -31.95 -12.01 0.42
C ILE A 430 -30.82 -12.64 -0.39
N GLU A 431 -30.76 -13.98 -0.41
CA GLU A 431 -29.76 -14.71 -1.18
C GLU A 431 -29.86 -14.43 -2.69
N ASP A 432 -31.08 -14.36 -3.24
CA ASP A 432 -31.33 -14.09 -4.65
C ASP A 432 -30.92 -12.65 -5.04
N VAL A 433 -31.17 -11.65 -4.18
CA VAL A 433 -30.72 -10.26 -4.41
C VAL A 433 -29.19 -10.18 -4.40
N ILE A 434 -28.55 -10.80 -3.40
CA ILE A 434 -27.09 -10.84 -3.31
C ILE A 434 -26.50 -11.58 -4.52
N HIS A 435 -27.09 -12.72 -4.90
CA HIS A 435 -26.67 -13.52 -6.06
C HIS A 435 -26.74 -12.69 -7.34
N LYS A 436 -27.88 -12.05 -7.59
CA LYS A 436 -28.07 -11.17 -8.76
C LYS A 436 -27.02 -10.05 -8.79
N LYS A 437 -26.76 -9.41 -7.66
CA LYS A 437 -25.77 -8.33 -7.58
C LYS A 437 -24.35 -8.81 -7.90
N VAL A 438 -23.95 -9.98 -7.38
CA VAL A 438 -22.65 -10.59 -7.69
C VAL A 438 -22.55 -10.98 -9.17
N GLU A 439 -23.62 -11.53 -9.75
CA GLU A 439 -23.69 -11.82 -11.19
C GLU A 439 -23.55 -10.55 -12.03
N ASP A 440 -24.23 -9.47 -11.67
CA ASP A 440 -24.13 -8.18 -12.37
C ASP A 440 -22.70 -7.64 -12.33
N MET A 441 -22.02 -7.72 -11.18
CA MET A 441 -20.60 -7.34 -11.05
C MET A 441 -19.69 -8.16 -11.98
N LEU A 442 -19.89 -9.48 -12.05
CA LEU A 442 -19.13 -10.36 -12.93
C LEU A 442 -19.41 -10.10 -14.41
N ASN A 443 -20.68 -9.82 -14.76
CA ASN A 443 -21.09 -9.51 -16.12
C ASN A 443 -20.48 -8.20 -16.61
N LEU A 444 -20.41 -7.18 -15.75
CA LEU A 444 -19.74 -5.91 -16.05
C LEU A 444 -18.26 -6.12 -16.38
N LEU A 445 -17.57 -6.92 -15.56
CA LEU A 445 -16.16 -7.26 -15.82
C LEU A 445 -15.98 -8.05 -17.13
N ALA A 446 -16.89 -8.99 -17.42
CA ALA A 446 -16.82 -9.80 -18.64
C ALA A 446 -17.06 -8.98 -19.93
N GLN A 447 -17.82 -7.89 -19.84
CA GLN A 447 -18.08 -6.95 -20.94
C GLN A 447 -16.91 -6.00 -21.22
N ASP A 448 -15.93 -5.92 -20.33
CA ASP A 448 -14.73 -5.12 -20.55
C ASP A 448 -13.97 -5.63 -21.79
N GLN A 449 -13.41 -4.67 -22.53
CA GLN A 449 -12.67 -4.93 -23.77
C GLN A 449 -11.21 -5.28 -23.51
N ASP A 450 -10.69 -5.03 -22.30
CA ASP A 450 -9.32 -5.38 -21.95
C ASP A 450 -9.18 -6.92 -21.82
N PRO A 451 -8.39 -7.57 -22.71
CA PRO A 451 -8.21 -9.02 -22.66
C PRO A 451 -7.48 -9.51 -21.40
N SER A 452 -6.64 -8.66 -20.78
CA SER A 452 -5.89 -9.03 -19.57
C SER A 452 -6.81 -9.36 -18.40
N LEU A 453 -7.99 -8.73 -18.36
CA LEU A 453 -9.00 -8.97 -17.33
C LEU A 453 -9.63 -10.37 -17.42
N LYS A 454 -9.43 -11.08 -18.54
CA LYS A 454 -9.99 -12.42 -18.78
C LYS A 454 -8.99 -13.55 -18.52
N GLU A 455 -7.72 -13.23 -18.30
CA GLU A 455 -6.66 -14.22 -18.08
C GLU A 455 -6.72 -14.86 -16.69
N LYS A 456 -7.21 -14.12 -15.69
CA LYS A 456 -7.25 -14.54 -14.28
C LYS A 456 -8.68 -14.53 -13.75
N LEU A 457 -9.04 -15.51 -12.92
CA LEU A 457 -10.29 -15.49 -12.16
C LEU A 457 -10.35 -14.22 -11.29
N PRO A 458 -11.42 -13.41 -11.35
CA PRO A 458 -11.48 -12.17 -10.60
C PRO A 458 -11.64 -12.37 -9.10
N LEU A 459 -11.25 -11.36 -8.34
CA LEU A 459 -11.67 -11.15 -6.97
C LEU A 459 -13.00 -10.39 -6.96
N VAL A 460 -13.91 -10.78 -6.07
CA VAL A 460 -15.19 -10.10 -5.90
C VAL A 460 -15.43 -9.83 -4.43
N ARG A 461 -15.81 -8.60 -4.07
CA ARG A 461 -16.28 -8.28 -2.72
C ARG A 461 -17.54 -7.44 -2.78
N LEU A 462 -18.61 -7.94 -2.17
CA LEU A 462 -19.86 -7.23 -1.97
C LEU A 462 -20.05 -6.92 -0.49
N ARG A 463 -20.09 -5.62 -0.15
CA ARG A 463 -20.36 -5.15 1.21
C ARG A 463 -21.85 -4.89 1.38
N VAL A 464 -22.52 -5.73 2.17
CA VAL A 464 -23.97 -5.75 2.32
C VAL A 464 -24.37 -5.10 3.63
N ASN A 465 -25.04 -3.95 3.54
CA ASN A 465 -25.74 -3.37 4.67
C ASN A 465 -27.03 -4.14 4.93
N TYR A 466 -27.06 -4.86 6.06
CA TYR A 466 -28.15 -5.74 6.44
C TYR A 466 -29.04 -5.18 7.56
N THR A 467 -28.96 -3.89 7.87
CA THR A 467 -29.80 -3.28 8.92
C THR A 467 -31.29 -3.58 8.66
N GLY A 468 -31.90 -4.35 9.58
CA GLY A 468 -33.31 -4.77 9.49
C GLY A 468 -33.54 -6.13 8.83
N PHE A 469 -32.49 -6.87 8.46
CA PHE A 469 -32.57 -8.17 7.77
C PHE A 469 -31.75 -9.24 8.50
N THR A 470 -31.97 -10.51 8.14
CA THR A 470 -31.10 -11.62 8.54
C THR A 470 -29.91 -11.75 7.59
N THR A 471 -28.89 -12.51 7.99
CA THR A 471 -27.73 -12.82 7.14
C THR A 471 -27.85 -14.22 6.54
N ILE A 472 -27.07 -14.49 5.49
CA ILE A 472 -26.94 -15.81 4.89
C ILE A 472 -25.58 -16.42 5.21
N ASN A 473 -25.45 -17.74 5.05
CA ASN A 473 -24.17 -18.42 5.16
C ASN A 473 -23.28 -18.07 3.96
N THR A 474 -22.25 -17.26 4.18
CA THR A 474 -21.36 -16.74 3.13
C THR A 474 -20.52 -17.84 2.46
N GLN A 475 -20.13 -18.89 3.19
CA GLN A 475 -19.38 -20.01 2.64
C GLN A 475 -20.23 -20.84 1.67
N ARG A 476 -21.46 -21.18 2.07
CA ARG A 476 -22.42 -21.90 1.21
C ARG A 476 -22.79 -21.07 -0.01
N PHE A 477 -22.96 -19.76 0.14
CA PHE A 477 -23.16 -18.85 -0.97
C PHE A 477 -21.96 -18.87 -1.93
N GLY A 478 -20.75 -18.77 -1.38
CA GLY A 478 -19.48 -18.80 -2.11
C GLY A 478 -19.26 -20.04 -2.97
N GLN A 479 -19.75 -21.20 -2.52
CA GLN A 479 -19.67 -22.46 -3.28
C GLN A 479 -20.29 -22.36 -4.68
N LYS A 480 -21.30 -21.49 -4.87
CA LYS A 480 -21.95 -21.26 -6.18
C LYS A 480 -21.02 -20.60 -7.21
N PHE A 481 -19.93 -19.99 -6.77
CA PHE A 481 -18.98 -19.24 -7.61
C PHE A 481 -17.60 -19.91 -7.71
N VAL A 482 -17.43 -21.12 -7.20
CA VAL A 482 -16.17 -21.88 -7.33
C VAL A 482 -15.84 -22.09 -8.81
N GLY A 483 -14.58 -21.83 -9.18
CA GLY A 483 -14.12 -21.88 -10.57
C GLY A 483 -14.51 -20.64 -11.40
N ARG A 484 -15.24 -19.68 -10.84
CA ARG A 484 -15.59 -18.40 -11.48
C ARG A 484 -14.92 -17.20 -10.80
N VAL A 485 -14.55 -17.32 -9.53
CA VAL A 485 -13.84 -16.29 -8.75
C VAL A 485 -12.64 -16.89 -8.03
N ALA A 486 -11.67 -16.04 -7.68
CA ALA A 486 -10.47 -16.42 -6.93
C ALA A 486 -10.66 -16.42 -5.39
N ASN A 487 -11.77 -15.87 -4.88
CA ASN A 487 -12.03 -15.74 -3.45
C ASN A 487 -13.46 -16.22 -3.05
N PRO A 488 -13.85 -17.48 -3.34
CA PRO A 488 -15.21 -17.96 -3.11
C PRO A 488 -15.68 -17.83 -1.66
N ASN A 489 -14.78 -18.01 -0.68
CA ASN A 489 -15.11 -17.92 0.74
C ASN A 489 -15.33 -16.49 1.25
N ASP A 490 -14.97 -15.48 0.44
CA ASP A 490 -14.85 -14.09 0.83
C ASP A 490 -15.60 -13.13 -0.12
N ILE A 491 -16.63 -13.62 -0.82
CA ILE A 491 -17.39 -12.77 -1.75
C ILE A 491 -18.21 -11.72 -1.00
N VAL A 492 -18.84 -12.07 0.12
CA VAL A 492 -19.83 -11.22 0.80
C VAL A 492 -19.36 -10.87 2.21
N VAL A 493 -19.48 -9.60 2.60
CA VAL A 493 -19.30 -9.13 3.98
C VAL A 493 -20.54 -8.37 4.43
N PHE A 494 -21.05 -8.71 5.61
CA PHE A 494 -22.23 -8.07 6.19
C PHE A 494 -21.82 -6.95 7.16
N ILE A 495 -22.42 -5.78 7.00
CA ILE A 495 -22.22 -4.63 7.88
C ILE A 495 -23.57 -4.12 8.40
N LYS A 496 -23.64 -3.78 9.68
CA LYS A 496 -24.81 -3.11 10.26
C LYS A 496 -24.54 -1.62 10.32
N LYS A 497 -25.46 -0.78 9.83
CA LYS A 497 -25.36 0.66 10.03
C LYS A 497 -25.47 0.95 11.53
N GLN A 498 -24.40 1.44 12.15
CA GLN A 498 -24.50 2.01 13.49
C GLN A 498 -25.40 3.25 13.41
N GLY A 499 -26.44 3.30 14.23
CA GLY A 499 -27.32 4.45 14.31
C GLY A 499 -26.53 5.65 14.80
N GLY A 500 -26.37 6.66 13.94
CA GLY A 500 -25.86 7.95 14.37
C GLY A 500 -26.92 8.66 15.20
N THR A 501 -26.82 8.59 16.54
CA THR A 501 -27.45 9.59 17.40
C THR A 501 -26.56 10.83 17.39
N ALA A 502 -27.02 11.86 16.69
CA ALA A 502 -26.54 13.21 16.89
C ALA A 502 -26.95 13.66 18.31
N GLY A 503 -25.96 14.05 19.12
CA GLY A 503 -26.13 14.84 20.36
C GLY A 503 -26.63 14.09 21.59
N GLU A 504 -25.71 13.76 22.50
CA GLU A 504 -25.71 14.22 23.90
C GLU A 504 -24.54 13.59 24.66
N GLU A 505 -23.69 14.44 25.22
CA GLU A 505 -22.68 14.06 26.20
C GLU A 505 -23.37 13.64 27.50
N GLY A 506 -23.08 12.44 27.99
CA GLY A 506 -23.56 11.94 29.28
C GLY A 506 -22.79 10.70 29.73
N ALA A 507 -22.01 10.86 30.80
CA ALA A 507 -21.20 9.84 31.44
C ALA A 507 -22.02 8.66 32.01
N GLY A 508 -21.43 7.46 32.02
CA GLY A 508 -21.90 6.32 32.83
C GLY A 508 -22.01 5.02 32.04
N GLY A 509 -21.08 4.10 32.30
CA GLY A 509 -20.92 2.89 31.50
C GLY A 509 -22.08 1.90 31.50
N LYS A 510 -22.04 0.99 30.52
CA LYS A 510 -22.45 -0.42 30.63
C LYS A 510 -21.92 -1.20 29.42
N GLY A 511 -21.46 -2.40 29.71
CA GLY A 511 -20.69 -3.27 28.82
C GLY A 511 -21.36 -3.57 27.48
N LEU A 512 -20.51 -3.72 26.46
CA LEU A 512 -20.92 -4.25 25.17
C LEU A 512 -20.68 -5.76 25.15
N ASN A 513 -21.78 -6.48 24.95
CA ASN A 513 -21.84 -7.91 24.72
C ASN A 513 -20.84 -8.38 23.66
N GLN A 514 -20.11 -9.43 24.02
CA GLN A 514 -19.54 -10.39 23.08
C GLN A 514 -20.59 -10.80 22.05
N SER A 515 -20.33 -10.48 20.79
CA SER A 515 -20.89 -11.18 19.65
C SER A 515 -19.78 -11.28 18.62
N THR A 516 -19.37 -12.52 18.38
CA THR A 516 -18.39 -12.97 17.40
C THR A 516 -18.75 -12.49 16.00
N SER A 517 -18.26 -11.31 15.63
CA SER A 517 -18.37 -10.74 14.29
C SER A 517 -17.03 -10.13 13.92
N ARG A 518 -16.24 -10.85 13.12
CA ARG A 518 -15.06 -10.33 12.41
C ARG A 518 -15.50 -9.21 11.45
N GLY A 519 -15.64 -8.00 11.96
CA GLY A 519 -16.11 -6.83 11.21
C GLY A 519 -15.07 -5.72 11.22
N ASN A 520 -14.54 -5.43 10.02
CA ASN A 520 -13.49 -4.47 9.67
C ASN A 520 -12.11 -4.77 10.29
N PHE A 521 -11.37 -5.65 9.61
CA PHE A 521 -9.92 -5.72 9.70
C PHE A 521 -9.36 -4.92 8.52
N ILE A 522 -8.83 -3.72 8.79
CA ILE A 522 -7.70 -3.20 8.01
C ILE A 522 -6.47 -3.86 8.67
N PRO A 523 -5.78 -4.80 8.02
CA PRO A 523 -4.78 -5.65 8.68
C PRO A 523 -3.76 -4.83 9.47
N ASP A 524 -3.14 -3.81 8.87
CA ASP A 524 -1.94 -3.25 9.48
C ASP A 524 -2.20 -2.23 10.61
N ALA A 525 -3.25 -1.41 10.53
CA ALA A 525 -3.52 -0.38 11.54
C ALA A 525 -4.48 -0.84 12.65
N GLN A 526 -5.35 -1.83 12.38
CA GLN A 526 -6.38 -2.27 13.33
C GLN A 526 -6.03 -3.58 14.05
N GLU A 527 -5.13 -4.42 13.52
CA GLU A 527 -4.67 -5.63 14.23
C GLU A 527 -3.90 -5.27 15.50
N GLN A 528 -3.05 -4.23 15.45
CA GLN A 528 -2.31 -3.77 16.62
C GLN A 528 -3.24 -3.27 17.74
N ASP A 529 -4.26 -2.48 17.41
CA ASP A 529 -5.27 -1.99 18.37
C ASP A 529 -6.13 -3.13 18.95
N CYS A 530 -6.45 -4.14 18.15
CA CYS A 530 -7.17 -5.32 18.60
C CYS A 530 -6.34 -6.18 19.55
N ILE A 531 -5.05 -6.35 19.26
CA ILE A 531 -4.11 -7.08 20.14
C ILE A 531 -3.90 -6.30 21.45
N ASP A 532 -3.70 -4.99 21.37
CA ASP A 532 -3.51 -4.11 22.53
C ASP A 532 -4.75 -4.15 23.46
N ARG A 533 -5.95 -4.09 22.89
CA ARG A 533 -7.20 -4.23 23.65
C ARG A 533 -7.40 -5.65 24.16
N PHE A 534 -7.12 -6.68 23.38
CA PHE A 534 -7.28 -8.06 23.82
C PHE A 534 -6.35 -8.38 24.99
N ILE A 535 -5.10 -7.91 24.97
CA ILE A 535 -4.18 -8.07 26.08
C ILE A 535 -4.67 -7.25 27.29
N ALA A 536 -5.09 -6.00 27.11
CA ALA A 536 -5.64 -5.20 28.20
C ALA A 536 -6.92 -5.81 28.83
N ASP A 537 -7.79 -6.39 28.01
CA ASP A 537 -9.07 -7.00 28.43
C ASP A 537 -8.87 -8.37 29.10
N ASN A 538 -7.80 -9.09 28.77
CA ASN A 538 -7.46 -10.39 29.37
C ASN A 538 -6.45 -10.28 30.52
N LEU A 539 -5.82 -9.11 30.72
CA LEU A 539 -5.01 -8.84 31.90
C LEU A 539 -5.94 -8.56 33.09
N THR A 540 -6.06 -9.54 33.97
CA THR A 540 -6.91 -9.48 35.17
C THR A 540 -6.29 -8.69 36.33
N ALA A 541 -5.00 -8.32 36.23
CA ALA A 541 -4.25 -7.58 37.23
C ALA A 541 -3.27 -6.58 36.58
N ASP A 542 -2.95 -5.50 37.30
CA ASP A 542 -1.89 -4.56 36.91
C ASP A 542 -0.53 -5.28 37.00
N LEU A 543 0.16 -5.39 35.85
CA LEU A 543 1.48 -6.00 35.80
C LEU A 543 2.51 -5.08 36.48
N GLU A 544 3.13 -5.53 37.58
CA GLU A 544 4.12 -4.75 38.33
C GLU A 544 5.48 -4.65 37.62
N VAL A 545 5.87 -5.71 36.90
CA VAL A 545 7.22 -5.86 36.30
C VAL A 545 7.19 -5.70 34.77
N LEU A 546 6.30 -6.43 34.10
CA LEU A 546 6.17 -6.41 32.64
C LEU A 546 5.20 -5.32 32.20
N LYS A 547 5.66 -4.34 31.42
CA LYS A 547 4.75 -3.32 30.89
C LYS A 547 3.94 -3.91 29.74
N VAL A 548 2.64 -3.59 29.69
CA VAL A 548 1.73 -4.00 28.59
C VAL A 548 2.34 -3.69 27.21
N LYS A 549 2.93 -2.50 27.03
CA LYS A 549 3.57 -2.12 25.75
C LYS A 549 4.72 -3.03 25.33
N GLU A 550 5.48 -3.56 26.28
CA GLU A 550 6.62 -4.45 26.01
C GLU A 550 6.13 -5.85 25.68
N LEU A 551 5.08 -6.31 26.36
CA LEU A 551 4.43 -7.56 26.04
C LEU A 551 3.81 -7.55 24.63
N ASN A 552 3.17 -6.43 24.25
CA ASN A 552 2.58 -6.27 22.91
C ASN A 552 3.68 -6.26 21.83
N GLN A 553 4.81 -5.61 22.10
CA GLN A 553 5.97 -5.65 21.23
C GLN A 553 6.51 -7.08 21.08
N ALA A 554 6.67 -7.80 22.19
CA ALA A 554 7.16 -9.18 22.18
C ALA A 554 6.22 -10.13 21.44
N LEU A 555 4.90 -9.96 21.60
CA LEU A 555 3.91 -10.73 20.87
C LEU A 555 3.99 -10.44 19.36
N HIS A 556 4.10 -9.17 18.96
CA HIS A 556 4.25 -8.81 17.56
C HIS A 556 5.53 -9.40 16.96
N GLU A 557 6.67 -9.30 17.66
CA GLU A 557 7.94 -9.92 17.23
C GLU A 557 7.82 -11.45 17.14
N PHE A 558 7.12 -12.09 18.07
CA PHE A 558 6.93 -13.53 18.06
C PHE A 558 6.03 -14.02 16.93
N VAL A 559 4.91 -13.34 16.66
CA VAL A 559 3.90 -13.77 15.69
C VAL A 559 4.25 -13.32 14.27
N GLU A 560 4.45 -12.02 14.07
CA GLU A 560 4.65 -11.44 12.74
C GLU A 560 6.09 -11.60 12.25
N LYS A 561 7.06 -11.54 13.18
CA LYS A 561 8.49 -11.63 12.85
C LYS A 561 9.07 -13.01 13.14
N ASP A 562 8.28 -13.97 13.62
CA ASP A 562 8.70 -15.35 13.97
C ASP A 562 9.99 -15.36 14.84
N GLU A 563 10.11 -14.41 15.76
CA GLU A 563 11.22 -14.31 16.70
C GLU A 563 10.94 -15.17 17.93
N ALA A 564 11.39 -16.42 17.90
CA ALA A 564 11.16 -17.41 18.97
C ALA A 564 11.62 -16.96 20.37
N LYS A 565 12.57 -16.02 20.44
CA LYS A 565 13.12 -15.48 21.69
C LYS A 565 12.52 -14.13 22.11
N ALA A 566 11.50 -13.62 21.41
CA ALA A 566 10.93 -12.30 21.68
C ALA A 566 10.44 -12.15 23.14
N PHE A 567 9.73 -13.15 23.67
CA PHE A 567 9.29 -13.14 25.07
C PHE A 567 10.44 -13.27 26.06
N HIS A 568 11.45 -14.10 25.78
CA HIS A 568 12.64 -14.20 26.62
C HIS A 568 13.35 -12.84 26.72
N ALA A 569 13.59 -12.18 25.58
CA ALA A 569 14.22 -10.86 25.54
C ALA A 569 13.37 -9.78 26.25
N CYS A 570 12.04 -9.89 26.18
CA CYS A 570 11.13 -9.01 26.93
C CYS A 570 11.25 -9.21 28.44
N ILE A 571 11.32 -10.46 28.90
CA ILE A 571 11.48 -10.81 30.31
C ILE A 571 12.85 -10.34 30.82
N ASP A 572 13.93 -10.62 30.09
CA ASP A 572 15.29 -10.19 30.45
C ASP A 572 15.36 -8.67 30.63
N LYS A 573 14.79 -7.90 29.68
CA LYS A 573 14.71 -6.42 29.78
C LYS A 573 13.90 -5.95 30.99
N ALA A 574 12.85 -6.67 31.36
CA ALA A 574 12.02 -6.32 32.51
C ALA A 574 12.72 -6.62 33.84
N VAL A 575 13.43 -7.75 33.92
CA VAL A 575 14.26 -8.16 35.07
C VAL A 575 15.44 -7.20 35.24
N ASP A 576 16.17 -6.85 34.17
CA ASP A 576 17.25 -5.86 34.19
C ASP A 576 16.77 -4.51 34.72
N ARG A 577 15.55 -4.11 34.37
CA ARG A 577 14.93 -2.87 34.88
C ARG A 577 14.54 -2.96 36.35
N ALA A 578 14.00 -4.10 36.78
CA ALA A 578 13.62 -4.31 38.18
C ALA A 578 14.86 -4.32 39.09
N THR A 579 15.90 -5.05 38.69
CA THR A 579 17.18 -5.11 39.41
C THR A 579 17.92 -3.78 39.44
N SER A 580 17.87 -2.98 38.35
CA SER A 580 18.45 -1.62 38.34
C SER A 580 17.65 -0.60 39.17
N ARG A 581 16.35 -0.79 39.38
CA ARG A 581 15.55 -0.02 40.36
C ARG A 581 15.91 -0.37 41.80
N GLU A 582 16.16 -1.65 42.11
CA GLU A 582 16.61 -2.10 43.43
C GLU A 582 18.06 -1.71 43.75
N ALA A 583 18.93 -1.62 42.74
CA ALA A 583 20.30 -1.13 42.91
C ALA A 583 20.37 0.33 43.41
N ASN A 584 19.36 1.16 43.08
CA ASN A 584 19.22 2.53 43.60
C ASN A 584 18.53 2.61 44.98
N GLY A 585 18.01 1.48 45.49
CA GLY A 585 17.35 1.38 46.80
C GLY A 585 17.76 0.10 47.51
N LYS A 586 18.98 0.08 48.09
CA LYS A 586 19.54 -0.95 48.99
C LYS A 586 18.72 -2.26 49.07
N THR A 587 19.03 -3.24 48.22
CA THR A 587 19.42 -4.64 48.54
C THR A 587 19.48 -5.39 47.20
N ALA A 588 20.65 -5.91 46.80
CA ALA A 588 20.79 -6.67 45.57
C ALA A 588 20.47 -8.16 45.84
N LYS A 589 19.35 -8.67 45.34
CA LYS A 589 19.16 -10.12 45.12
C LYS A 589 19.75 -10.49 43.75
N GLN A 590 20.44 -11.62 43.68
CA GLN A 590 21.15 -12.05 42.47
C GLN A 590 20.19 -12.62 41.42
N HIS A 591 20.62 -12.51 40.15
CA HIS A 591 19.95 -12.85 38.89
C HIS A 591 19.21 -14.21 38.84
N ASN A 592 19.64 -15.22 39.61
CA ASN A 592 19.01 -16.55 39.58
C ASN A 592 17.83 -16.70 40.56
N ASP A 593 17.82 -15.93 41.66
CA ASP A 593 16.83 -16.11 42.72
C ASP A 593 15.44 -15.59 42.31
N LEU A 594 15.39 -14.52 41.50
CA LEU A 594 14.13 -13.94 41.00
C LEU A 594 13.47 -14.82 39.94
N VAL A 595 14.25 -15.52 39.11
CA VAL A 595 13.72 -16.42 38.08
C VAL A 595 13.21 -17.71 38.73
N GLU A 596 13.89 -18.24 39.75
CA GLU A 596 13.37 -19.36 40.55
C GLU A 596 12.14 -18.97 41.37
N ASP A 597 12.10 -17.78 41.99
CA ASP A 597 10.92 -17.30 42.74
C ASP A 597 9.70 -17.13 41.80
N LEU A 598 9.89 -16.68 40.55
CA LEU A 598 8.81 -16.53 39.55
C LEU A 598 8.32 -17.87 38.98
N LEU A 599 9.21 -18.87 38.86
CA LEU A 599 8.85 -20.21 38.39
C LEU A 599 8.24 -21.07 39.51
N GLY A 600 8.67 -20.91 40.77
CA GLY A 600 8.09 -21.60 41.92
C GLY A 600 6.64 -21.19 42.21
N ALA A 601 6.29 -19.93 41.95
CA ALA A 601 4.92 -19.44 42.10
C ALA A 601 3.90 -20.09 41.12
N LEU A 602 4.37 -20.71 40.04
CA LEU A 602 3.53 -21.46 39.10
C LEU A 602 3.27 -22.90 39.55
N GLU A 603 4.11 -23.47 40.42
CA GLU A 603 3.92 -24.83 40.95
C GLU A 603 2.91 -24.86 42.11
N ASP A 604 2.74 -23.76 42.84
CA ASP A 604 1.82 -23.68 43.99
C ASP A 604 0.33 -23.54 43.59
N ASP A 605 0.03 -23.11 42.35
CA ASP A 605 -1.37 -22.96 41.87
C ASP A 605 -1.98 -24.26 41.33
N ASP A 606 -1.17 -25.24 40.93
CA ASP A 606 -1.66 -26.54 40.43
C ASP A 606 -2.15 -27.48 41.57
N ASP A 607 -1.69 -27.28 42.80
CA ASP A 607 -2.06 -28.11 43.95
C ASP A 607 -3.47 -27.78 44.53
N VAL A 608 -4.09 -26.67 44.11
CA VAL A 608 -5.45 -26.31 44.55
C VAL A 608 -6.55 -26.95 43.67
N ALA A 609 -6.21 -27.41 42.45
CA ALA A 609 -7.17 -28.04 41.54
C ALA A 609 -7.36 -29.57 41.79
N GLY A 610 -6.38 -30.25 42.42
CA GLY A 610 -6.39 -31.70 42.62
C GLY A 610 -7.27 -32.23 43.76
N ALA A 611 -7.69 -31.40 44.71
CA ALA A 611 -8.30 -31.86 45.97
C ALA A 611 -9.83 -32.03 45.97
N LYS A 612 -10.54 -31.77 44.86
CA LYS A 612 -12.03 -31.81 44.80
C LYS A 612 -12.66 -33.00 44.06
N ALA A 613 -11.90 -33.96 43.55
CA ALA A 613 -12.43 -34.99 42.63
C ALA A 613 -12.53 -36.43 43.18
N THR A 614 -12.32 -36.72 44.47
CA THR A 614 -12.42 -38.10 44.99
C THR A 614 -13.25 -38.23 46.26
N ALA A 615 -14.56 -38.01 46.14
CA ALA A 615 -15.54 -38.49 47.12
C ALA A 615 -16.87 -38.83 46.46
N GLY A 616 -16.98 -40.01 45.86
CA GLY A 616 -18.29 -40.56 45.52
C GLY A 616 -18.35 -41.56 44.38
N LYS A 617 -18.05 -42.84 44.66
CA LYS A 617 -18.99 -43.96 44.43
C LYS A 617 -18.36 -45.30 44.78
N LYS A 618 -18.97 -45.95 45.76
CA LYS A 618 -18.74 -47.34 46.18
C LYS A 618 -19.90 -48.17 45.64
N LYS A 619 -19.57 -49.41 45.26
CA LYS A 619 -20.42 -50.62 45.12
C LYS A 619 -21.22 -50.82 43.81
N GLY A 620 -20.90 -51.93 43.15
CA GLY A 620 -21.81 -53.08 43.20
C GLY A 620 -21.94 -53.92 41.93
N LYS A 621 -21.24 -55.06 41.94
CA LYS A 621 -21.37 -56.28 41.12
C LYS A 621 -21.08 -56.20 39.62
#